data_AF-A0A6B2G9T4-F1
#
_entry.id   AF-A0A6B2G9T4-F1
#
_cell.length_a   1.000
_cell.length_b   1.000
_cell.length_c   1.000
_cell.angle_alpha   90.00
_cell.angle_beta   90.00
_cell.angle_gamma   90.00
#
_symmetry.space_group_name_H-M   'P 1'
#
loop_
_entity.id
_entity.type
_entity.pdbx_description
1 polymer ?
#
loop_
_entity_poly.entity_id
_entity_poly.type
_entity_poly.pdbx_seq_one_letter_code
_entity_poly.pdbx_strand_id
1 'polypeptide(L)'
;YKITMEGLSRSFNKEYWNYAKLISGVLRHGMPMPYVINLINNLNLFDENINTWKNGVVRALKQFVPDGTAAADKKCPECNAPDGLIYSEGCLKCKHCGHSKCG
;
A
#
# COMPACT_ATOMS: atom_id res chain seq x y z
N TYR A 1 -24.80 -23.99 -14.29
CA TYR A 1 -24.60 -24.62 -12.97
C TYR A 1 -24.48 -23.55 -11.90
N LYS A 2 -25.17 -23.69 -10.76
CA LYS A 2 -25.06 -22.78 -9.60
C LYS A 2 -24.18 -23.48 -8.56
N ILE A 3 -22.99 -22.94 -8.30
CA ILE A 3 -22.10 -23.43 -7.26
C ILE A 3 -22.31 -22.55 -6.03
N THR A 4 -22.73 -23.16 -4.92
CA THR A 4 -22.82 -22.48 -3.62
C THR A 4 -21.59 -22.89 -2.81
N MET A 5 -20.64 -21.98 -2.61
CA MET A 5 -19.47 -22.23 -1.78
C MET A 5 -19.79 -21.89 -0.32
N GLU A 6 -20.30 -22.88 0.41
CA GLU A 6 -20.53 -22.76 1.84
C GLU A 6 -19.21 -22.77 2.61
N GLY A 7 -19.12 -21.99 3.69
CA GLY A 7 -17.92 -21.98 4.53
C GLY A 7 -16.70 -21.31 3.91
N LEU A 8 -16.86 -20.39 2.95
CA LEU A 8 -15.76 -19.63 2.32
C LEU A 8 -14.80 -19.00 3.35
N SER A 9 -15.33 -18.55 4.49
CA SER A 9 -14.53 -18.00 5.60
C SER A 9 -13.54 -19.01 6.22
N ARG A 10 -13.84 -20.31 6.16
CA ARG A 10 -12.98 -21.40 6.65
C ARG A 10 -11.90 -21.78 5.64
N SER A 11 -12.06 -21.39 4.37
CA SER A 11 -11.08 -21.63 3.31
C SER A 11 -9.92 -20.63 3.32
N PHE A 12 -10.04 -19.51 4.06
CA PHE A 12 -8.98 -18.52 4.15
C PHE A 12 -8.01 -18.83 5.30
N ASN A 13 -6.74 -18.53 5.07
CA ASN A 13 -5.76 -18.50 6.16
C ASN A 13 -6.15 -17.39 7.16
N LYS A 14 -6.25 -17.77 8.45
CA LYS A 14 -6.71 -16.91 9.55
C LYS A 14 -5.87 -15.64 9.72
N GLU A 15 -4.57 -15.69 9.46
CA GLU A 15 -3.67 -14.54 9.58
C GLU A 15 -4.00 -13.46 8.54
N TYR A 16 -4.06 -13.85 7.26
CA TYR A 16 -4.45 -12.96 6.16
C TYR A 16 -5.86 -12.39 6.35
N TRP A 17 -6.78 -13.20 6.89
CA TRP A 17 -8.13 -12.74 7.21
C TRP A 17 -8.15 -11.64 8.28
N ASN A 18 -7.31 -11.76 9.32
CA ASN A 18 -7.20 -10.73 10.36
C ASN A 18 -6.62 -9.42 9.79
N TYR A 19 -5.59 -9.51 8.94
CA TYR A 19 -5.05 -8.32 8.28
C TYR A 19 -6.05 -7.69 7.30
N ALA A 20 -6.81 -8.48 6.54
CA ALA A 20 -7.87 -7.97 5.69
C ALA A 20 -8.94 -7.21 6.49
N LYS A 21 -9.31 -7.71 7.68
CA LYS A 21 -10.21 -7.00 8.61
C LYS A 21 -9.62 -5.68 9.11
N LEU A 22 -8.35 -5.68 9.50
CA LEU A 22 -7.64 -4.46 9.92
C LEU A 22 -7.65 -3.40 8.80
N ILE A 23 -7.27 -3.80 7.59
CA ILE A 23 -7.23 -2.93 6.40
C ILE A 23 -8.64 -2.40 6.09
N SER A 24 -9.66 -3.25 6.15
CA SER A 24 -11.06 -2.83 5.98
C SER A 24 -11.50 -1.81 7.03
N GLY A 25 -11.08 -2.00 8.29
CA GLY A 25 -11.35 -1.07 9.37
C GLY A 25 -10.72 0.31 9.13
N VAL A 26 -9.43 0.37 8.82
CA VAL A 26 -8.74 1.66 8.61
C VAL A 26 -9.28 2.41 7.38
N LEU A 27 -9.63 1.69 6.31
CA LEU A 27 -10.28 2.28 5.13
C LEU A 27 -11.68 2.81 5.45
N ARG A 28 -12.50 2.05 6.20
CA ARG A 28 -13.83 2.47 6.63
C ARG A 28 -13.81 3.74 7.47
N HIS A 29 -12.80 3.89 8.31
CA HIS A 29 -12.64 5.08 9.15
C HIS A 29 -11.94 6.26 8.45
N GLY A 30 -11.71 6.17 7.15
CA GLY A 30 -11.20 7.29 6.36
C GLY A 30 -9.74 7.64 6.64
N MET A 31 -8.93 6.66 7.05
CA MET A 31 -7.48 6.89 7.20
C MET A 31 -6.89 7.33 5.84
N PRO A 32 -6.07 8.40 5.80
CA PRO A 32 -5.48 8.85 4.55
C PRO A 32 -4.65 7.76 3.89
N MET A 33 -4.79 7.62 2.57
CA MET A 33 -4.21 6.51 1.79
C MET A 33 -2.68 6.33 1.98
N PRO A 34 -1.85 7.39 2.07
CA PRO A 34 -0.43 7.23 2.35
C PRO A 34 -0.14 6.50 3.68
N TYR A 35 -0.95 6.76 4.72
CA TYR A 35 -0.82 6.09 6.01
C TYR A 35 -1.30 4.65 5.96
N VAL A 36 -2.38 4.38 5.21
CA VAL A 36 -2.86 3.00 4.98
C VAL A 36 -1.77 2.17 4.30
N ILE A 37 -1.15 2.69 3.25
CA ILE A 37 -0.05 2.03 2.53
C ILE A 37 1.14 1.79 3.45
N ASN A 38 1.51 2.79 4.27
CA ASN A 38 2.60 2.66 5.24
C ASN A 38 2.31 1.57 6.28
N LEU A 39 1.09 1.54 6.84
CA LEU A 39 0.65 0.50 7.77
C LEU A 39 0.76 -0.89 7.14
N ILE A 40 0.29 -1.05 5.90
CA ILE A 40 0.34 -2.34 5.20
C ILE A 40 1.79 -2.76 4.97
N ASN A 41 2.68 -1.84 4.56
CA ASN A 41 4.11 -2.14 4.38
C ASN A 41 4.80 -2.62 5.67
N ASN A 42 4.33 -2.18 6.83
CA ASN A 42 4.88 -2.56 8.14
C ASN A 42 4.22 -3.81 8.76
N LEU A 43 3.27 -4.45 8.08
CA LEU A 43 2.71 -5.72 8.55
C LEU A 43 3.80 -6.80 8.54
N ASN A 44 3.99 -7.42 9.69
CA ASN A 44 4.89 -8.56 9.86
C ASN A 44 4.14 -9.84 9.48
N LEU A 45 4.22 -10.17 8.20
CA LEU A 45 3.84 -11.49 7.68
C LEU A 45 5.12 -12.33 7.64
N PHE A 46 5.06 -13.58 8.09
CA PHE A 46 6.21 -14.51 8.19
C PHE A 46 6.89 -14.90 6.85
N ASP A 47 6.64 -14.15 5.77
CA ASP A 47 7.17 -14.42 4.45
C ASP A 47 7.96 -13.20 3.96
N GLU A 48 9.29 -13.28 4.00
CA GLU A 48 10.22 -12.26 3.49
C GLU A 48 10.27 -12.21 1.94
N ASN A 49 9.26 -12.74 1.24
CA ASN A 49 9.28 -12.83 -0.20
C ASN A 49 8.73 -11.58 -0.92
N ILE A 50 9.41 -11.20 -2.01
CA ILE A 50 9.10 -10.02 -2.85
C ILE A 50 7.73 -10.11 -3.56
N ASN A 51 7.15 -11.32 -3.65
CA ASN A 51 5.86 -11.62 -4.28
C ASN A 51 4.70 -11.80 -3.27
N THR A 52 4.82 -11.19 -2.10
CA THR A 52 3.85 -11.36 -1.02
C THR A 52 2.53 -10.64 -1.28
N TRP A 53 1.45 -11.22 -0.74
CA TRP A 53 0.12 -10.63 -0.68
C TRP A 53 0.14 -9.14 -0.28
N LYS A 54 1.00 -8.77 0.68
CA LYS A 54 1.23 -7.38 1.14
C LYS A 54 1.57 -6.43 -0.01
N ASN A 55 2.51 -6.81 -0.87
CA ASN A 55 2.96 -6.00 -2.00
C ASN A 55 1.85 -5.87 -3.05
N GLY A 56 1.08 -6.94 -3.28
CA GLY A 56 -0.10 -6.92 -4.15
C GLY A 56 -1.15 -5.92 -3.67
N VAL A 57 -1.48 -5.94 -2.38
CA VAL A 57 -2.44 -5.00 -1.78
C VAL A 57 -1.91 -3.56 -1.85
N VAL A 58 -0.64 -3.32 -1.53
CA VAL A 58 -0.02 -1.98 -1.63
C VAL A 58 -0.08 -1.45 -3.06
N ARG A 59 0.25 -2.27 -4.06
CA ARG A 59 0.19 -1.87 -5.47
C ARG A 59 -1.25 -1.49 -5.88
N ALA A 60 -2.24 -2.27 -5.45
CA ALA A 60 -3.64 -1.98 -5.71
C ALA A 60 -4.11 -0.69 -5.03
N LEU A 61 -3.57 -0.34 -3.86
CA LEU A 61 -4.01 0.84 -3.11
C LEU A 61 -3.31 2.14 -3.53
N LYS A 62 -2.09 2.07 -4.08
CA LYS A 62 -1.33 3.24 -4.54
C LYS A 62 -2.08 4.10 -5.58
N GLN A 63 -2.90 3.50 -6.43
CA GLN A 63 -3.70 4.24 -7.43
C GLN A 63 -4.76 5.16 -6.82
N PHE A 64 -5.09 4.97 -5.54
CA PHE A 64 -6.08 5.81 -4.83
C PHE A 64 -5.43 6.95 -4.04
N VAL A 65 -4.10 7.12 -4.14
CA VAL A 65 -3.42 8.29 -3.60
C VAL A 65 -3.56 9.42 -4.62
N PRO A 66 -4.14 10.59 -4.25
CA PRO A 66 -4.23 11.72 -5.16
C PRO A 66 -2.85 12.19 -5.61
N ASP A 67 -2.74 12.55 -6.90
CA ASP A 67 -1.51 13.13 -7.43
C ASP A 67 -1.15 14.44 -6.70
N GLY A 68 0.13 14.67 -6.49
CA GLY A 68 0.65 15.81 -5.73
C GLY A 68 0.62 15.61 -4.20
N THR A 69 0.12 14.49 -3.69
CA THR A 69 0.20 14.17 -2.25
C THR A 69 1.67 14.08 -1.82
N ALA A 70 2.06 14.84 -0.79
CA ALA A 70 3.41 14.78 -0.26
C ALA A 70 3.71 13.40 0.34
N ALA A 71 4.89 12.86 0.02
CA ALA A 71 5.37 11.65 0.66
C ALA A 71 5.58 11.85 2.17
N ALA A 72 5.44 10.78 2.95
CA ALA A 72 5.79 10.80 4.38
C ALA A 72 7.27 11.16 4.57
N ASP A 73 8.15 10.50 3.79
CA ASP A 73 9.54 10.93 3.59
C ASP A 73 9.61 11.89 2.40
N LYS A 74 9.62 13.18 2.71
CA LYS A 74 9.65 14.25 1.69
C LYS A 74 11.01 14.37 1.00
N LYS A 75 12.06 13.80 1.61
CA LYS A 75 13.44 13.96 1.17
C LYS A 75 13.78 13.00 0.03
N CYS A 76 14.18 13.54 -1.12
CA CYS A 76 14.62 12.72 -2.25
C CYS A 76 15.96 12.05 -1.95
N PRO A 77 16.12 10.73 -2.19
CA PRO A 77 17.40 10.03 -1.99
C PRO A 77 18.46 10.38 -3.05
N GLU A 78 18.04 10.90 -4.21
CA GLU A 78 18.94 11.19 -5.35
C GLU A 78 19.48 12.62 -5.31
N CYS A 79 18.61 13.62 -5.21
CA CYS A 79 19.00 15.04 -5.19
C CYS A 79 18.98 15.69 -3.80
N ASN A 80 18.65 14.93 -2.74
CA ASN A 80 18.63 15.38 -1.35
C ASN A 80 17.64 16.52 -1.03
N ALA A 81 16.77 16.90 -1.99
CA ALA A 81 15.81 17.98 -1.83
C ALA A 81 14.80 17.66 -0.71
N PRO A 82 14.54 18.58 0.24
CA PRO A 82 13.77 18.32 1.46
C PRO A 82 12.27 18.13 1.22
N ASP A 83 11.74 18.61 0.10
CA ASP A 83 10.34 18.54 -0.31
C ASP A 83 10.16 17.90 -1.69
N GLY A 84 11.14 17.08 -2.07
CA GLY A 84 11.26 16.55 -3.42
C GLY A 84 10.23 15.49 -3.76
N LEU A 85 9.86 14.61 -2.82
CA LEU A 85 9.05 13.42 -3.11
C LEU A 85 7.54 13.67 -2.99
N ILE A 86 6.83 13.42 -4.10
CA ILE A 86 5.37 13.47 -4.23
C ILE A 86 4.84 12.17 -4.83
N TYR A 87 3.58 11.85 -4.57
CA TYR A 87 2.88 10.79 -5.29
C TYR A 87 2.36 11.32 -6.62
N SER A 88 2.64 10.60 -7.71
CA SER A 88 2.14 10.87 -9.06
C SER A 88 1.99 9.55 -9.81
N GLU A 89 0.82 9.33 -10.40
CA GLU A 89 0.47 8.11 -11.17
C GLU A 89 0.70 6.82 -10.35
N GLY A 90 0.40 6.86 -9.05
CA GLY A 90 0.60 5.72 -8.15
C GLY A 90 2.07 5.41 -7.82
N CYS A 91 3.02 6.23 -8.26
CA CYS A 91 4.44 6.12 -7.91
C CYS A 91 4.91 7.32 -7.08
N LEU A 92 6.01 7.12 -6.34
CA LEU A 92 6.77 8.22 -5.75
C LEU A 92 7.64 8.85 -6.82
N LYS A 93 7.44 10.13 -7.12
CA LYS A 93 8.25 10.91 -8.06
C LYS A 93 8.88 12.11 -7.35
N CYS A 94 10.08 12.47 -7.75
CA CYS A 94 10.74 13.69 -7.31
C CYS A 94 10.42 14.85 -8.25
N LYS A 95 9.88 15.95 -7.71
CA LYS A 95 9.58 17.16 -8.48
C LYS A 95 10.83 17.94 -8.96
N HIS A 96 12.00 17.67 -8.37
CA HIS A 96 13.23 18.42 -8.64
C HIS A 96 14.18 17.72 -9.61
N CYS A 97 14.37 16.40 -9.50
CA CYS A 97 15.33 15.66 -10.33
C CYS A 97 14.71 14.54 -11.19
N GLY A 98 13.39 14.35 -11.13
CA GLY A 98 12.72 13.29 -11.89
C GLY A 98 12.91 11.87 -11.35
N HIS A 99 13.59 11.69 -10.21
CA HIS A 99 13.70 10.40 -9.52
C HIS A 99 12.33 9.76 -9.37
N SER A 100 12.15 8.49 -9.75
CA SER A 100 10.91 7.78 -9.47
C SER A 100 11.19 6.41 -8.85
N LYS A 101 10.39 6.05 -7.85
CA LYS A 101 10.40 4.73 -7.24
C LYS A 101 9.09 4.01 -7.58
N CYS A 102 9.04 3.49 -8.80
CA CYS A 102 8.04 2.53 -9.23
C CYS A 102 8.57 1.11 -8.98
N GLY A 103 7.72 0.23 -8.44
CA GLY A 103 8.04 -1.19 -8.19
C GLY A 103 6.81 -2.06 -8.36
#